data_AF-A0AA37JFQ3-F1
#
_entry.id   AF-A0AA37JFQ3-F1
#
_cell.length_a   1.000
_cell.length_b   1.000
_cell.length_c   1.000
_cell.angle_alpha   90.00
_cell.angle_beta   90.00
_cell.angle_gamma   90.00
#
_symmetry.space_group_name_H-M   'P 1'
#
loop_
_entity.id
_entity.type
_entity.pdbx_description
1 polymer ?
#
loop_
_entity_poly.entity_id
_entity_poly.type
_entity_poly.pdbx_seq_one_letter_code
_entity_poly.pdbx_strand_id
1 'polypeptide(L)'
;MTYFIADWKFDSKERKWNVLYTEHPWNDPPKAWPRFENNTQAFRSVLHDIQDLAHRLGFEGFANIFYQAGTILDGGKEYPDKAYGLSLPPLPNDHLRVFEAASRADVFGAMGSWNDSPPWAAHEKGLEQEYETLSAELLKQIRFGLLYAINEW
;
A
#
# COMPACT_ATOMS: atom_id res chain seq x y z
N MET A 1 -26.09 -3.18 -11.89
CA MET A 1 -24.63 -3.00 -11.77
C MET A 1 -23.97 -4.14 -12.53
N THR A 2 -22.82 -3.92 -13.15
CA THR A 2 -22.08 -4.95 -13.89
C THR A 2 -20.66 -5.04 -13.34
N TYR A 3 -20.00 -6.16 -13.57
CA TYR A 3 -18.59 -6.35 -13.21
C TYR A 3 -17.88 -7.09 -14.35
N PHE A 4 -16.57 -6.89 -14.45
CA PHE A 4 -15.75 -7.55 -15.45
C PHE A 4 -15.03 -8.76 -14.86
N ILE A 5 -14.99 -9.86 -15.61
CA ILE A 5 -14.14 -11.01 -15.31
C ILE A 5 -13.05 -11.08 -16.37
N ALA A 6 -11.80 -11.25 -15.92
CA ALA A 6 -10.65 -11.40 -16.80
C ALA A 6 -10.42 -12.89 -17.14
N ASP A 7 -10.32 -13.20 -18.42
CA ASP A 7 -9.83 -14.49 -18.95
C ASP A 7 -8.39 -14.32 -19.43
N TRP A 8 -7.46 -14.99 -18.74
CA TRP A 8 -6.03 -14.89 -18.99
C TRP A 8 -5.56 -16.08 -19.83
N LYS A 9 -5.01 -15.81 -21.01
CA LYS A 9 -4.42 -16.83 -21.88
C LYS A 9 -2.99 -16.47 -22.21
N PHE A 10 -2.06 -17.37 -21.88
CA PHE A 10 -0.67 -17.20 -22.25
C PHE A 10 -0.48 -17.51 -23.73
N ASP A 11 0.02 -16.52 -24.48
CA ASP A 11 0.47 -16.71 -25.85
C ASP A 11 1.94 -17.15 -25.83
N SER A 12 2.18 -18.43 -26.10
CA SER A 12 3.51 -19.00 -26.11
C SER A 12 4.39 -18.50 -27.27
N LYS A 13 3.80 -18.01 -28.36
CA LYS A 13 4.55 -17.47 -29.50
C LYS A 13 5.05 -16.06 -29.20
N GLU A 14 4.16 -15.21 -28.74
CA GLU A 14 4.48 -13.81 -28.39
C GLU A 14 5.11 -13.67 -27.01
N ARG A 15 5.11 -14.75 -26.20
CA ARG A 15 5.56 -14.80 -24.81
C ARG A 15 4.90 -13.72 -23.94
N LYS A 16 3.61 -13.49 -24.17
CA LYS A 16 2.80 -12.46 -23.51
C LYS A 16 1.47 -13.03 -23.02
N TRP A 17 0.82 -12.31 -22.11
CA TRP A 17 -0.53 -12.61 -21.67
C TRP A 17 -1.54 -11.87 -22.52
N ASN A 18 -2.47 -12.60 -23.13
CA ASN A 18 -3.69 -12.06 -23.70
C ASN A 18 -4.76 -12.07 -22.61
N VAL A 19 -5.34 -10.91 -22.33
CA VAL A 19 -6.38 -10.76 -21.29
C VAL A 19 -7.65 -10.26 -21.96
N LEU A 20 -8.70 -11.07 -21.93
CA LEU A 20 -10.03 -10.70 -22.39
C LEU A 20 -10.91 -10.40 -21.18
N TYR A 21 -11.51 -9.21 -21.14
CA TYR A 21 -12.47 -8.84 -20.11
C TYR A 21 -13.89 -9.02 -20.63
N THR A 22 -14.70 -9.80 -19.90
CA THR A 22 -16.11 -10.01 -20.21
C THR A 22 -16.96 -9.34 -19.15
N GLU A 23 -17.94 -8.55 -19.57
CA GLU A 23 -18.91 -7.90 -18.67
C GLU A 23 -20.01 -8.89 -18.26
N HIS A 24 -20.32 -8.93 -16.96
CA HIS A 24 -21.35 -9.77 -16.38
C HIS A 24 -22.34 -8.94 -15.55
N PRO A 25 -23.64 -9.28 -15.56
CA PRO A 25 -24.61 -8.65 -14.67
C PRO A 25 -24.34 -9.03 -13.22
N TRP A 26 -24.32 -8.04 -12.33
CA TRP A 26 -24.33 -8.25 -10.89
C TRP A 26 -25.78 -8.26 -10.41
N ASN A 27 -26.34 -9.46 -10.21
CA ASN A 27 -27.76 -9.63 -9.93
C ASN A 27 -28.17 -9.23 -8.49
N ASP A 28 -27.25 -9.30 -7.53
CA ASP A 28 -27.48 -8.91 -6.13
C ASP A 28 -26.33 -8.03 -5.61
N PRO A 29 -26.23 -6.77 -6.06
CA PRO A 29 -25.21 -5.85 -5.58
C PRO A 29 -25.50 -5.42 -4.13
N PRO A 30 -24.48 -5.08 -3.33
CA PRO A 30 -24.66 -4.56 -1.99
C PRO A 30 -25.65 -3.39 -1.96
N LYS A 31 -26.60 -3.44 -1.02
CA LYS A 31 -27.64 -2.40 -0.87
C LYS A 31 -27.09 -1.09 -0.33
N ALA A 32 -25.95 -1.14 0.35
CA ALA A 32 -25.23 0.01 0.86
C ALA A 32 -23.78 -0.07 0.41
N TRP A 33 -23.19 1.11 0.20
CA TRP A 33 -21.76 1.23 -0.01
C TRP A 33 -21.02 0.74 1.24
N PRO A 34 -19.90 0.00 1.08
CA PRO A 34 -19.06 -0.34 2.21
C PRO A 34 -18.57 0.93 2.90
N ARG A 35 -18.50 0.87 4.23
CA ARG A 35 -17.92 1.93 5.05
C ARG A 35 -16.52 1.55 5.46
N PHE A 36 -15.61 2.51 5.43
CA PHE A 36 -14.22 2.31 5.80
C PHE A 36 -13.90 3.14 7.04
N GLU A 37 -13.37 2.49 8.07
CA GLU A 37 -13.01 3.18 9.30
C GLU A 37 -11.70 3.95 9.14
N ASN A 38 -11.59 5.06 9.86
CA ASN A 38 -10.32 5.78 9.95
C ASN A 38 -9.28 4.89 10.68
N ASN A 39 -8.25 4.47 9.96
CA ASN A 39 -7.21 3.59 10.48
C ASN A 39 -5.90 4.32 10.83
N THR A 40 -5.88 5.65 10.93
CA THR A 40 -4.65 6.43 11.10
C THR A 40 -3.81 5.98 12.30
N GLN A 41 -4.43 5.63 13.43
CA GLN A 41 -3.68 5.18 14.61
C GLN A 41 -3.01 3.81 14.40
N ALA A 42 -3.73 2.85 13.80
CA ALA A 42 -3.19 1.53 13.49
C ALA A 42 -2.09 1.63 12.42
N PHE A 43 -2.30 2.49 11.43
CA PHE A 43 -1.33 2.75 10.39
C PHE A 43 -0.05 3.39 10.94
N ARG A 44 -0.17 4.38 11.84
CA ARG A 44 0.98 4.96 12.55
C ARG A 44 1.77 3.91 13.34
N SER A 45 1.08 3.03 14.05
CA SER A 45 1.72 1.97 14.84
C SER A 45 2.55 1.05 13.96
N VAL A 46 1.97 0.53 12.88
CA VAL A 46 2.71 -0.41 12.00
C VAL A 46 3.87 0.26 11.27
N LEU A 47 3.75 1.56 10.93
CA LEU A 47 4.86 2.32 10.34
C LEU A 47 6.04 2.46 11.31
N HIS A 48 5.77 2.70 12.59
CA HIS A 48 6.80 2.72 13.63
C HIS A 48 7.45 1.34 13.78
N ASP A 49 6.65 0.28 13.91
CA ASP A 49 7.17 -1.06 14.15
C ASP A 49 7.99 -1.60 12.96
N ILE A 50 7.54 -1.35 11.72
CA ILE A 50 8.27 -1.78 10.52
C ILE A 50 9.49 -0.89 10.22
N GLN A 51 9.50 0.37 10.65
CA GLN A 51 10.69 1.21 10.66
C GLN A 51 11.78 0.59 11.56
N ASP A 52 11.42 0.22 12.79
CA ASP A 52 12.35 -0.42 13.74
C ASP A 52 12.88 -1.75 13.19
N LEU A 53 12.02 -2.55 12.55
CA LEU A 53 12.45 -3.76 11.86
C LEU A 53 13.44 -3.44 10.73
N ALA A 54 13.16 -2.45 9.90
CA ALA A 54 14.04 -2.07 8.79
C ALA A 54 15.45 -1.67 9.28
N HIS A 55 15.55 -0.93 10.39
CA HIS A 55 16.84 -0.64 11.04
C HIS A 55 17.56 -1.92 11.49
N ARG A 56 16.86 -2.84 12.17
CA ARG A 56 17.44 -4.12 12.65
C ARG A 56 17.92 -5.01 11.50
N LEU A 57 17.24 -4.96 10.36
CA LEU A 57 17.62 -5.67 9.14
C LEU A 57 18.76 -4.96 8.37
N GLY A 58 19.03 -3.69 8.66
CA GLY A 58 20.09 -2.90 8.01
C GLY A 58 19.63 -2.17 6.73
N PHE A 59 18.33 -1.98 6.55
CA PHE A 59 17.75 -1.28 5.39
C PHE A 59 17.33 0.15 5.74
N GLU A 60 18.30 1.02 5.98
CA GLU A 60 18.09 2.43 6.34
C GLU A 60 17.23 3.20 5.35
N GLY A 61 17.31 2.87 4.05
CA GLY A 61 16.46 3.48 3.03
C GLY A 61 14.97 3.21 3.26
N PHE A 62 14.60 1.99 3.62
CA PHE A 62 13.22 1.63 3.96
C PHE A 62 12.80 2.21 5.30
N ALA A 63 13.68 2.19 6.30
CA ALA A 63 13.39 2.82 7.59
C ALA A 63 13.04 4.31 7.42
N ASN A 64 13.80 5.04 6.59
CA ASN A 64 13.50 6.44 6.27
C ASN A 64 12.19 6.62 5.50
N ILE A 65 11.82 5.69 4.60
CA ILE A 65 10.52 5.72 3.91
C ILE A 65 9.38 5.62 4.92
N PHE A 66 9.45 4.65 5.85
CA PHE A 66 8.42 4.43 6.86
C PHE A 66 8.32 5.60 7.85
N TYR A 67 9.46 6.14 8.27
CA TYR A 67 9.52 7.38 9.07
C TYR A 67 8.81 8.55 8.37
N GLN A 68 9.13 8.79 7.09
CA GLN A 68 8.52 9.86 6.32
C GLN A 68 7.01 9.68 6.16
N ALA A 69 6.54 8.45 5.88
CA ALA A 69 5.11 8.16 5.84
C ALA A 69 4.42 8.49 7.18
N GLY A 70 5.07 8.16 8.31
CA GLY A 70 4.58 8.52 9.65
C GLY A 70 4.48 10.04 9.85
N THR A 71 5.52 10.79 9.46
CA THR A 71 5.49 12.27 9.56
C THR A 71 4.40 12.92 8.70
N ILE A 72 4.08 12.34 7.54
CA ILE A 72 2.96 12.79 6.70
C ILE A 72 1.62 12.58 7.43
N LEU A 73 1.41 11.41 8.04
CA LEU A 73 0.21 11.13 8.85
C LEU A 73 0.04 12.13 10.00
N ASP A 74 1.14 12.55 10.61
CA ASP A 74 1.15 13.50 11.74
C ASP A 74 1.02 14.97 11.31
N GLY A 75 0.82 15.23 10.02
CA GLY A 75 0.56 16.55 9.47
C GLY A 75 1.77 17.29 8.93
N GLY A 76 2.86 16.56 8.63
CA GLY A 76 3.95 17.04 7.79
C GLY A 76 3.41 17.62 6.46
N LYS A 77 3.98 18.75 6.02
CA LYS A 77 3.49 19.51 4.86
C LYS A 77 4.18 19.13 3.54
N GLU A 78 5.19 18.27 3.60
CA GLU A 78 5.91 17.79 2.44
C GLU A 78 5.20 16.56 1.88
N TYR A 79 4.57 16.75 0.73
CA TYR A 79 3.93 15.68 -0.03
C TYR A 79 4.92 15.21 -1.10
N PRO A 80 5.42 13.95 -1.02
CA PRO A 80 6.42 13.43 -1.95
C PRO A 80 5.96 13.55 -3.40
N ASP A 81 4.68 13.35 -3.67
CA ASP A 81 4.11 13.35 -5.02
C ASP A 81 4.26 14.71 -5.71
N LYS A 82 4.18 15.81 -4.95
CA LYS A 82 4.47 17.16 -5.47
C LYS A 82 5.93 17.32 -5.90
N ALA A 83 6.88 16.69 -5.20
CA ALA A 83 8.30 16.74 -5.56
C ALA A 83 8.57 16.03 -6.89
N TYR A 84 7.74 15.04 -7.25
CA TYR A 84 7.77 14.35 -8.55
C TYR A 84 6.94 15.04 -9.64
N GLY A 85 6.35 16.22 -9.36
CA GLY A 85 5.52 16.95 -10.32
C GLY A 85 4.12 16.37 -10.52
N LEU A 86 3.67 15.48 -9.64
CA LEU A 86 2.32 14.90 -9.70
C LEU A 86 1.30 15.86 -9.09
N SER A 87 0.11 15.92 -9.70
CA SER A 87 -1.01 16.67 -9.16
C SER A 87 -1.67 15.87 -8.04
N LEU A 88 -1.77 16.47 -6.85
CA LEU A 88 -2.46 15.83 -5.74
C LEU A 88 -3.96 15.70 -6.02
N PRO A 89 -4.61 14.61 -5.59
CA PRO A 89 -6.06 14.49 -5.67
C PRO A 89 -6.72 15.59 -4.82
N PRO A 90 -7.91 16.10 -5.20
CA PRO A 90 -8.60 17.19 -4.52
C PRO A 90 -9.29 16.72 -3.22
N LEU A 91 -8.53 16.09 -2.32
CA LEU A 91 -9.01 15.55 -1.04
C LEU A 91 -8.88 16.60 0.08
N PRO A 92 -9.78 16.58 1.10
CA PRO A 92 -9.57 17.33 2.33
C PRO A 92 -8.25 16.96 3.01
N ASN A 93 -7.64 17.90 3.73
CA ASN A 93 -6.29 17.73 4.29
C ASN A 93 -6.10 16.43 5.10
N ASP A 94 -7.08 16.06 5.93
CA ASP A 94 -6.97 14.87 6.79
C ASP A 94 -6.96 13.57 5.96
N HIS A 95 -7.71 13.53 4.85
CA HIS A 95 -7.76 12.39 3.93
C HIS A 95 -6.54 12.38 3.01
N LEU A 96 -6.10 13.56 2.55
CA LEU A 96 -4.92 13.71 1.73
C LEU A 96 -3.66 13.20 2.46
N ARG A 97 -3.52 13.45 3.77
CA ARG A 97 -2.41 12.91 4.57
C ARG A 97 -2.39 11.39 4.59
N VAL A 98 -3.55 10.76 4.77
CA VAL A 98 -3.66 9.29 4.76
C VAL A 98 -3.31 8.74 3.37
N PHE A 99 -3.81 9.38 2.31
CA PHE A 99 -3.49 9.02 0.93
C PHE A 99 -1.99 9.10 0.64
N GLU A 100 -1.35 10.21 1.01
CA GLU A 100 0.07 10.45 0.74
C GLU A 100 0.98 9.55 1.59
N ALA A 101 0.61 9.29 2.84
CA ALA A 101 1.32 8.32 3.67
C ALA A 101 1.23 6.91 3.10
N ALA A 102 0.05 6.52 2.60
CA ALA A 102 -0.15 5.24 1.92
C ALA A 102 0.68 5.14 0.64
N SER A 103 0.67 6.18 -0.21
CA SER A 103 1.52 6.29 -1.41
C SER A 103 3.00 6.15 -1.05
N ARG A 104 3.46 6.84 0.00
CA ARG A 104 4.86 6.79 0.43
C ARG A 104 5.28 5.41 0.94
N ALA A 105 4.41 4.72 1.67
CA ALA A 105 4.70 3.44 2.31
C ALA A 105 4.48 2.22 1.40
N ASP A 106 3.91 2.38 0.20
CA ASP A 106 3.65 1.29 -0.73
C ASP A 106 4.92 0.84 -1.48
N VAL A 107 5.76 0.10 -0.77
CA VAL A 107 7.08 -0.38 -1.21
C VAL A 107 7.08 -1.84 -1.67
N PHE A 108 5.90 -2.43 -1.90
CA PHE A 108 5.74 -3.85 -2.17
C PHE A 108 5.89 -4.24 -3.64
N GLY A 109 5.96 -3.26 -4.55
CA GLY A 109 6.05 -3.48 -5.99
C GLY A 109 7.43 -3.15 -6.60
N ALA A 110 7.65 -3.63 -7.83
CA ALA A 110 8.82 -3.40 -8.67
C ALA A 110 10.14 -4.05 -8.17
N MET A 111 11.23 -3.82 -8.91
CA MET A 111 12.57 -4.30 -8.57
C MET A 111 13.20 -3.36 -7.53
N GLY A 112 13.88 -3.94 -6.55
CA GLY A 112 14.38 -3.24 -5.36
C GLY A 112 13.32 -3.05 -4.28
N SER A 113 12.23 -3.82 -4.32
CA SER A 113 11.10 -3.67 -3.40
C SER A 113 11.43 -4.18 -1.99
N TRP A 114 10.53 -3.90 -1.04
CA TRP A 114 10.57 -4.48 0.29
C TRP A 114 10.44 -6.02 0.28
N ASN A 115 9.92 -6.60 -0.81
CA ASN A 115 9.78 -8.04 -0.99
C ASN A 115 11.02 -8.71 -1.61
N ASP A 116 12.08 -7.96 -1.91
CA ASP A 116 13.26 -8.50 -2.60
C ASP A 116 14.32 -8.97 -1.59
N SER A 117 15.22 -8.07 -1.18
CA SER A 117 16.31 -8.37 -0.25
C SER A 117 15.89 -8.51 1.23
N PRO A 118 14.89 -7.77 1.75
CA PRO A 118 14.51 -7.84 3.16
C PRO A 118 14.07 -9.22 3.68
N PRO A 119 13.27 -10.05 2.97
CA PRO A 119 12.90 -11.38 3.44
C PRO A 119 14.11 -12.27 3.71
N TRP A 120 15.12 -12.24 2.83
CA TRP A 120 16.34 -13.02 3.00
C TRP A 120 17.13 -12.58 4.25
N ALA A 121 17.31 -11.28 4.43
CA ALA A 121 17.99 -10.74 5.61
C ALA A 121 17.23 -11.05 6.92
N ALA A 122 15.89 -11.05 6.88
CA ALA A 122 15.06 -11.45 8.01
C ALA A 122 15.28 -12.92 8.36
N HIS A 123 15.34 -13.81 7.37
CA HIS A 123 15.66 -15.21 7.57
C HIS A 123 17.04 -15.39 8.21
N GLU A 124 18.10 -14.75 7.69
CA GLU A 124 19.46 -14.84 8.25
C GLU A 124 19.56 -14.36 9.70
N LYS A 125 18.70 -13.43 10.11
CA LYS A 125 18.65 -12.87 11.47
C LYS A 125 17.64 -13.56 12.38
N GLY A 126 16.90 -14.57 11.91
CA GLY A 126 15.84 -15.24 12.67
C GLY A 126 14.60 -14.37 12.94
N LEU A 127 14.36 -13.37 12.09
CA LEU A 127 13.26 -12.40 12.20
C LEU A 127 12.16 -12.61 11.14
N GLU A 128 12.17 -13.76 10.45
CA GLU A 128 11.24 -14.09 9.35
C GLU A 128 9.78 -13.91 9.75
N GLN A 129 9.37 -14.42 10.91
CA GLN A 129 7.98 -14.30 11.37
C GLN A 129 7.57 -12.85 11.66
N GLU A 130 8.49 -12.05 12.21
CA GLU A 130 8.26 -10.62 12.47
C GLU A 130 8.15 -9.85 11.15
N TYR A 131 9.03 -10.15 10.19
CA TYR A 131 8.98 -9.61 8.83
C TYR A 131 7.65 -9.90 8.15
N GLU A 132 7.21 -11.15 8.10
CA GLU A 132 5.95 -11.54 7.46
C GLU A 132 4.75 -10.84 8.13
N THR A 133 4.74 -10.80 9.45
CA THR A 133 3.64 -10.18 10.22
C THR A 133 3.54 -8.68 9.98
N LEU A 134 4.66 -7.96 10.09
CA LEU A 134 4.68 -6.50 9.92
C LEU A 134 4.46 -6.10 8.46
N SER A 135 5.00 -6.86 7.50
CA SER A 135 4.79 -6.62 6.07
C SER A 135 3.33 -6.81 5.68
N ALA A 136 2.69 -7.88 6.14
CA ALA A 136 1.28 -8.14 5.89
C ALA A 136 0.38 -7.08 6.55
N GLU A 137 0.69 -6.68 7.79
CA GLU A 137 -0.08 -5.64 8.48
C GLU A 137 0.11 -4.27 7.82
N LEU A 138 1.32 -3.91 7.39
CA LEU A 138 1.56 -2.66 6.66
C LEU A 138 0.74 -2.63 5.37
N LEU A 139 0.80 -3.68 4.56
CA LEU A 139 0.04 -3.77 3.31
C LEU A 139 -1.48 -3.64 3.54
N LYS A 140 -1.98 -4.25 4.61
CA LYS A 140 -3.37 -4.13 5.04
C LYS A 140 -3.72 -2.69 5.44
N GLN A 141 -2.89 -2.03 6.24
CA GLN A 141 -3.13 -0.65 6.68
C GLN A 141 -3.03 0.36 5.52
N ILE A 142 -2.14 0.16 4.56
CA ILE A 142 -2.09 0.95 3.32
C ILE A 142 -3.41 0.83 2.57
N ARG A 143 -3.92 -0.40 2.36
CA ARG A 143 -5.19 -0.64 1.65
C ARG A 143 -6.38 -0.01 2.36
N PHE A 144 -6.48 -0.17 3.68
CA PHE A 144 -7.53 0.46 4.48
C PHE A 144 -7.43 1.98 4.46
N GLY A 145 -6.22 2.53 4.56
CA GLY A 145 -5.98 3.96 4.49
C GLY A 145 -6.42 4.55 3.16
N LEU A 146 -6.09 3.91 2.04
CA LEU A 146 -6.54 4.34 0.71
C LEU A 146 -8.06 4.28 0.58
N LEU A 147 -8.69 3.19 1.02
CA LEU A 147 -10.14 3.04 0.97
C LEU A 147 -10.86 4.12 1.80
N TYR A 148 -10.37 4.40 3.02
CA TYR A 148 -10.88 5.49 3.86
C TYR A 148 -10.66 6.86 3.21
N ALA A 149 -9.43 7.16 2.80
CA ALA A 149 -9.04 8.45 2.27
C ALA A 149 -9.88 8.85 1.04
N ILE A 150 -10.17 7.88 0.16
CA ILE A 150 -10.87 8.14 -1.10
C ILE A 150 -12.40 8.11 -0.94
N ASN A 151 -12.96 7.29 -0.06
CA ASN A 151 -14.41 7.04 -0.03
C ASN A 151 -15.16 7.74 1.11
N GLU A 152 -14.48 8.26 2.13
CA GLU A 152 -15.14 8.75 3.37
C GLU A 152 -14.96 10.26 3.61
N TRP A 153 -14.76 11.06 2.55
CA TRP A 153 -14.63 12.53 2.61
C TRP A 153 -15.83 13.29 2.03
#